data_AF-A0A960PQS1-F1
#
_entry.id   AF-A0A960PQS1-F1
#
_cell.length_a   1.000
_cell.length_b   1.000
_cell.length_c   1.000
_cell.angle_alpha   90.00
_cell.angle_beta   90.00
_cell.angle_gamma   90.00
#
_symmetry.space_group_name_H-M   'P 1'
#
loop_
_entity.id
_entity.type
_entity.pdbx_description
1 polymer ?
#
loop_
_entity_poly.entity_id
_entity_poly.type
_entity_poly.pdbx_seq_one_letter_code
_entity_poly.pdbx_strand_id
1 'polypeptide(L)'
;MNHLIAPHGGDLVDLQVSPERVRELKEASRDWPSIDLSPRQLNDLELLVNGAFSPLTGFLNRADYDSVLANMRLADGTLWPIPVNLEVSEGIAKGLESGSKLALRDPEGVMLAVLHVGDVWLPDREAEARQVYGTTSERHPEVARLRSREGQYYVGGRVESLQPPVNYDFRILRHTPAELRAEFTKLGWRKVVAFQTRNP
;
A
#
# COMPACT_ATOMS: atom_id res chain seq x y z
N MET A 1 4.95 10.88 28.54
CA MET A 1 3.73 11.36 27.86
C MET A 1 4.09 11.60 26.41
N ASN A 2 3.43 10.93 25.47
CA ASN A 2 3.69 11.12 24.04
C ASN A 2 2.98 12.42 23.61
N HIS A 3 3.74 13.47 23.31
CA HIS A 3 3.21 14.81 23.01
C HIS A 3 2.93 15.03 21.51
N LEU A 4 3.20 14.02 20.68
CA LEU A 4 2.96 14.05 19.25
C LEU A 4 1.49 13.71 18.95
N ILE A 5 0.99 14.22 17.83
CA ILE A 5 -0.33 13.87 17.31
C ILE A 5 -0.44 12.35 17.10
N ALA A 6 -1.59 11.78 17.45
CA ALA A 6 -1.87 10.37 17.19
C ALA A 6 -1.76 10.07 15.68
N PRO A 7 -1.26 8.89 15.29
CA PRO A 7 -1.42 8.37 13.94
C PRO A 7 -2.90 8.42 13.50
N HIS A 8 -3.11 8.49 12.19
CA HIS A 8 -4.46 8.45 11.63
C HIS A 8 -5.09 7.08 11.92
N GLY A 9 -6.33 7.07 12.41
CA GLY A 9 -6.98 5.86 12.95
C GLY A 9 -6.56 5.46 14.37
N GLY A 10 -5.68 6.23 15.03
CA GLY A 10 -5.32 6.08 16.44
C GLY A 10 -3.93 5.49 16.66
N ASP A 11 -3.60 4.40 15.97
CA ASP A 11 -2.34 3.67 16.13
C ASP A 11 -1.52 3.63 14.85
N LEU A 12 -0.19 3.56 14.99
CA LEU A 12 0.71 3.39 13.87
C LEU A 12 0.75 1.91 13.50
N VAL A 13 0.28 1.57 12.31
CA VAL A 13 0.20 0.19 11.83
C VAL A 13 1.53 -0.21 11.23
N ASP A 14 2.27 -1.08 11.90
CA ASP A 14 3.48 -1.73 11.36
C ASP A 14 3.12 -3.15 10.89
N LEU A 15 3.39 -3.46 9.61
CA LEU A 15 3.06 -4.75 9.02
C LEU A 15 4.23 -5.73 9.00
N GLN A 16 5.38 -5.36 9.58
CA GLN A 16 6.52 -6.27 9.72
C GLN A 16 6.17 -7.44 10.66
N VAL A 17 6.36 -8.65 10.16
CA VAL A 17 6.16 -9.86 10.96
C VAL A 17 7.43 -10.27 11.69
N SER A 18 7.28 -11.13 12.72
CA SER A 18 8.44 -11.63 13.47
C SER A 18 9.37 -12.50 12.60
N PRO A 19 10.67 -12.62 12.95
CA PRO A 19 11.61 -13.46 12.21
C PRO A 19 11.19 -14.94 12.09
N GLU A 20 10.48 -15.47 13.08
CA GLU A 20 9.87 -16.81 13.05
C GLU A 20 8.82 -16.88 11.95
N ARG A 21 7.90 -15.92 11.92
CA ARG A 21 6.85 -15.84 10.91
C ARG A 21 7.41 -15.63 9.51
N VAL A 22 8.50 -14.87 9.34
CA VAL A 22 9.21 -14.74 8.07
C VAL A 22 9.68 -16.10 7.54
N ARG A 23 10.25 -16.95 8.41
CA ARG A 23 10.71 -18.29 8.03
C ARG A 23 9.55 -19.17 7.60
N GLU A 24 8.48 -19.20 8.39
CA GLU A 24 7.24 -19.94 8.07
C GLU A 24 6.65 -19.54 6.72
N LEU A 25 6.55 -18.23 6.45
CA LEU A 25 5.99 -17.71 5.21
C LEU A 25 6.87 -18.09 4.01
N LYS A 26 8.20 -17.99 4.12
CA LYS A 26 9.13 -18.39 3.05
C LYS A 26 9.08 -19.90 2.73
N GLU A 27 8.89 -20.73 3.74
CA GLU A 27 8.76 -22.18 3.55
C GLU A 27 7.42 -22.54 2.91
N ALA A 28 6.33 -21.91 3.36
CA ALA A 28 4.99 -22.16 2.85
C ALA A 28 4.75 -21.58 1.45
N SER A 29 5.50 -20.55 1.03
CA SER A 29 5.26 -19.82 -0.21
C SER A 29 5.80 -20.48 -1.48
N ARG A 30 6.33 -21.71 -1.41
CA ARG A 30 6.96 -22.38 -2.57
C ARG A 30 6.01 -22.56 -3.75
N ASP A 31 4.76 -22.86 -3.47
CA ASP A 31 3.73 -23.15 -4.47
C ASP A 31 2.69 -22.03 -4.60
N TRP A 32 2.92 -20.87 -3.98
CA TRP A 32 1.99 -19.76 -4.08
C TRP A 32 2.11 -19.06 -5.44
N PRO A 33 0.99 -18.55 -5.99
CA PRO A 33 1.10 -17.56 -7.05
C PRO A 33 1.92 -16.37 -6.54
N SER A 34 2.70 -15.78 -7.45
CA SER A 34 3.50 -14.59 -7.15
C SER A 34 3.43 -13.58 -8.26
N ILE A 35 3.64 -12.32 -7.90
CA ILE A 35 3.82 -11.23 -8.85
C ILE A 35 5.09 -10.45 -8.49
N ASP A 36 5.74 -9.94 -9.53
CA ASP A 36 6.78 -8.92 -9.37
C ASP A 36 6.09 -7.56 -9.38
N LEU A 37 6.33 -6.78 -8.33
CA LEU A 37 5.68 -5.49 -8.14
C LEU A 37 6.28 -4.45 -9.08
N SER A 38 5.42 -3.63 -9.67
CA SER A 38 5.86 -2.43 -10.39
C SER A 38 6.50 -1.42 -9.42
N PRO A 39 7.30 -0.46 -9.91
CA PRO A 39 7.89 0.59 -9.07
C PRO A 39 6.87 1.36 -8.22
N ARG A 40 5.66 1.60 -8.75
CA ARG A 40 4.58 2.24 -7.99
C ARG A 40 4.10 1.34 -6.86
N GLN A 41 3.83 0.07 -7.15
CA GLN A 41 3.34 -0.87 -6.14
C GLN A 41 4.38 -1.14 -5.05
N LEU A 42 5.67 -1.06 -5.38
CA LEU A 42 6.75 -1.09 -4.37
C LEU A 42 6.69 0.13 -3.45
N ASN A 43 6.47 1.34 -3.99
CA ASN A 43 6.30 2.54 -3.18
C ASN A 43 5.05 2.44 -2.29
N ASP A 44 3.92 1.98 -2.83
CA ASP A 44 2.68 1.79 -2.06
C ASP A 44 2.89 0.73 -0.97
N LEU A 45 3.59 -0.37 -1.28
CA LEU A 45 3.93 -1.40 -0.29
C LEU A 45 4.85 -0.84 0.79
N GLU A 46 5.87 -0.03 0.46
CA GLU A 46 6.76 0.60 1.44
C GLU A 46 5.96 1.44 2.46
N LEU A 47 5.03 2.26 1.96
CA LEU A 47 4.19 3.14 2.79
C LEU A 47 3.13 2.37 3.61
N LEU A 48 2.62 1.26 3.08
CA LEU A 48 1.77 0.33 3.84
C LEU A 48 2.55 -0.30 4.99
N VAL A 49 3.73 -0.84 4.68
CA VAL A 49 4.50 -1.66 5.62
C VAL A 49 5.07 -0.84 6.77
N ASN A 50 5.52 0.39 6.51
CA ASN A 50 6.10 1.25 7.54
C ASN A 50 5.05 2.07 8.33
N GLY A 51 3.77 1.91 8.02
CA GLY A 51 2.66 2.59 8.69
C GLY A 51 2.39 4.02 8.24
N ALA A 52 3.04 4.52 7.20
CA ALA A 52 2.72 5.82 6.63
C ALA A 52 1.27 5.88 6.12
N PHE A 53 0.71 4.73 5.72
CA PHE A 53 -0.69 4.58 5.34
C PHE A 53 -1.63 4.11 6.45
N SER A 54 -1.26 4.26 7.73
CA SER A 54 -2.20 3.99 8.84
C SER A 54 -3.54 4.72 8.62
N PRO A 55 -4.70 4.06 8.80
CA PRO A 55 -4.88 2.75 9.46
C PRO A 55 -4.87 1.52 8.54
N LEU A 56 -4.46 1.66 7.27
CA LEU A 56 -4.51 0.54 6.33
C LEU A 56 -3.60 -0.61 6.78
N THR A 57 -4.13 -1.83 6.70
CA THR A 57 -3.38 -3.07 6.98
C THR A 57 -3.02 -3.85 5.70
N GLY A 58 -3.17 -3.22 4.55
CA GLY A 58 -2.95 -3.82 3.24
C GLY A 58 -3.60 -3.02 2.12
N PHE A 59 -3.70 -3.61 0.93
CA PHE A 59 -4.38 -2.99 -0.20
C PHE A 59 -5.89 -3.03 0.01
N LEU A 60 -6.58 -1.98 -0.44
CA LEU A 60 -8.02 -1.84 -0.21
C LEU A 60 -8.78 -3.04 -0.77
N ASN A 61 -9.73 -3.56 0.02
CA ASN A 61 -10.77 -4.43 -0.51
C ASN A 61 -11.78 -3.59 -1.29
N ARG A 62 -12.61 -4.23 -2.11
CA ARG A 62 -13.65 -3.61 -2.92
C ARG A 62 -14.59 -2.74 -2.10
N ALA A 63 -14.97 -3.15 -0.89
CA ALA A 63 -15.86 -2.36 -0.04
C ALA A 63 -15.23 -1.01 0.36
N ASP A 64 -13.95 -1.02 0.75
CA ASP A 64 -13.22 0.21 1.07
C ASP A 64 -12.99 1.05 -0.19
N TYR A 65 -12.61 0.41 -1.30
CA TYR A 65 -12.44 1.06 -2.60
C TYR A 65 -13.71 1.80 -3.05
N ASP A 66 -14.85 1.10 -3.08
CA ASP A 66 -16.14 1.67 -3.49
C ASP A 66 -16.55 2.84 -2.57
N SER A 67 -16.30 2.71 -1.25
CA SER A 67 -16.56 3.79 -0.29
C SER A 67 -15.63 4.98 -0.48
N VAL A 68 -14.35 4.76 -0.78
CA VAL A 68 -13.38 5.84 -1.06
C VAL A 68 -13.82 6.63 -2.28
N LEU A 69 -14.23 5.96 -3.36
CA LEU A 69 -14.73 6.63 -4.57
C LEU A 69 -16.01 7.44 -4.33
N ALA A 70 -16.92 6.93 -3.50
CA ALA A 70 -18.20 7.59 -3.26
C ALA A 70 -18.12 8.71 -2.21
N ASN A 71 -17.31 8.51 -1.17
CA ASN A 71 -17.41 9.29 0.08
C ASN A 71 -16.07 9.84 0.58
N MET A 72 -14.95 9.57 -0.12
CA MET A 72 -13.59 9.87 0.35
C MET A 72 -13.29 9.27 1.73
N ARG A 73 -13.89 8.11 2.03
CA ARG A 73 -13.79 7.42 3.31
C ARG A 73 -13.69 5.92 3.10
N LEU A 74 -12.95 5.24 3.98
CA LEU A 74 -13.02 3.77 4.11
C LEU A 74 -14.44 3.35 4.52
N ALA A 75 -14.74 2.05 4.41
CA ALA A 75 -16.07 1.53 4.71
C ALA A 75 -16.48 1.72 6.18
N ASP A 76 -15.49 1.85 7.08
CA ASP A 76 -15.71 2.17 8.50
C ASP A 76 -15.96 3.67 8.78
N GLY A 77 -15.91 4.52 7.75
CA GLY A 77 -16.10 5.96 7.83
C GLY A 77 -14.80 6.77 8.05
N THR A 78 -13.65 6.12 8.20
CA THR A 78 -12.36 6.80 8.33
C THR A 78 -12.03 7.60 7.06
N LEU A 79 -11.62 8.86 7.21
CA LEU A 79 -11.25 9.72 6.06
C LEU A 79 -10.08 9.10 5.28
N TRP A 80 -10.30 8.86 3.98
CA TRP A 80 -9.28 8.32 3.08
C TRP A 80 -9.63 8.67 1.63
N PRO A 81 -8.97 9.68 1.01
CA PRO A 81 -9.43 10.24 -0.25
C PRO A 81 -8.84 9.57 -1.51
N ILE A 82 -7.74 8.82 -1.41
CA ILE A 82 -7.03 8.23 -2.55
C ILE A 82 -6.95 6.71 -2.39
N PRO A 83 -7.50 5.91 -3.32
CA PRO A 83 -7.48 4.46 -3.17
C PRO A 83 -6.05 3.89 -3.34
N VAL A 84 -5.71 2.90 -2.50
CA VAL A 84 -4.43 2.19 -2.53
C VAL A 84 -4.69 0.76 -2.99
N ASN A 85 -4.55 0.52 -4.29
CA ASN A 85 -4.97 -0.72 -4.94
C ASN A 85 -3.77 -1.54 -5.44
N LEU A 86 -3.85 -2.86 -5.33
CA LEU A 86 -2.90 -3.75 -5.99
C LEU A 86 -3.44 -4.20 -7.35
N GLU A 87 -2.75 -3.77 -8.41
CA GLU A 87 -3.10 -4.09 -9.79
C GLU A 87 -2.43 -5.40 -10.25
N VAL A 88 -3.19 -6.33 -10.82
CA VAL A 88 -2.68 -7.61 -11.34
C VAL A 88 -3.22 -7.90 -12.74
N SER A 89 -2.49 -8.71 -13.50
CA SER A 89 -2.94 -9.15 -14.82
C SER A 89 -4.16 -10.08 -14.71
N GLU A 90 -4.96 -10.16 -15.77
CA GLU A 90 -6.10 -11.08 -15.83
C GLU A 90 -5.68 -12.54 -15.61
N GLY A 91 -4.49 -12.93 -16.10
CA GLY A 91 -3.96 -14.29 -15.93
C GLY A 91 -3.73 -14.65 -14.47
N ILE A 92 -3.22 -13.71 -13.68
CA ILE A 92 -3.06 -13.88 -12.22
C ILE A 92 -4.43 -13.85 -11.54
N ALA A 93 -5.27 -12.87 -11.88
CA ALA A 93 -6.59 -12.71 -11.25
C ALA A 93 -7.47 -13.96 -11.37
N LYS A 94 -7.45 -14.66 -12.51
CA LYS A 94 -8.23 -15.89 -12.74
C LYS A 94 -7.83 -17.05 -11.82
N GLY A 95 -6.61 -17.05 -11.30
CA GLY A 95 -6.10 -18.06 -10.37
C GLY A 95 -6.23 -17.66 -8.90
N LEU A 96 -6.79 -16.49 -8.61
CA LEU A 96 -6.95 -15.98 -7.26
C LEU A 96 -8.42 -16.01 -6.83
N GLU A 97 -8.64 -16.48 -5.62
CA GLU A 97 -9.92 -16.43 -4.93
C GLU A 97 -9.76 -15.90 -3.50
N SER A 98 -10.87 -15.50 -2.87
CA SER A 98 -10.85 -15.07 -1.47
C SER A 98 -10.25 -16.17 -0.58
N GLY A 99 -9.34 -15.80 0.31
CA GLY A 99 -8.57 -16.74 1.14
C GLY A 99 -7.29 -17.26 0.51
N SER A 100 -7.04 -16.97 -0.77
CA SER A 100 -5.75 -17.25 -1.42
C SER A 100 -4.63 -16.44 -0.80
N LYS A 101 -3.39 -16.92 -0.98
CA LYS A 101 -2.17 -16.17 -0.65
C LYS A 101 -1.45 -15.82 -1.92
N LEU A 102 -1.03 -14.56 -2.04
CA LEU A 102 -0.26 -14.05 -3.15
C LEU A 102 1.08 -13.53 -2.64
N ALA A 103 2.18 -14.09 -3.15
CA ALA A 103 3.52 -13.60 -2.82
C ALA A 103 3.85 -12.35 -3.63
N LEU A 104 4.25 -11.27 -2.94
CA LEU A 104 4.64 -10.00 -3.55
C LEU A 104 6.16 -9.91 -3.58
N ARG A 105 6.73 -9.78 -4.77
CA ARG A 105 8.18 -9.79 -5.00
C ARG A 105 8.67 -8.47 -5.56
N ASP A 106 9.95 -8.17 -5.34
CA ASP A 106 10.65 -7.15 -6.12
C ASP A 106 11.03 -7.68 -7.52
N PRO A 107 11.49 -6.81 -8.44
CA PRO A 107 11.93 -7.22 -9.78
C PRO A 107 13.11 -8.20 -9.79
N GLU A 108 13.87 -8.28 -8.68
CA GLU A 108 14.94 -9.25 -8.47
C GLU A 108 14.41 -10.63 -7.98
N GLY A 109 13.11 -10.75 -7.75
CA GLY A 109 12.42 -11.98 -7.34
C GLY A 109 12.42 -12.22 -5.83
N VAL A 110 12.91 -11.29 -5.02
CA VAL A 110 12.90 -11.38 -3.56
C VAL A 110 11.49 -11.17 -3.04
N MET A 111 11.01 -12.11 -2.24
CA MET A 111 9.69 -11.98 -1.60
C MET A 111 9.73 -10.94 -0.48
N LEU A 112 8.99 -9.86 -0.66
CA LEU A 112 8.90 -8.73 0.27
C LEU A 112 7.72 -8.90 1.24
N ALA A 113 6.60 -9.41 0.75
CA ALA A 113 5.37 -9.53 1.52
C ALA A 113 4.49 -10.67 1.01
N VAL A 114 3.51 -11.05 1.81
CA VAL A 114 2.36 -11.86 1.38
C VAL A 114 1.09 -11.03 1.49
N LEU A 115 0.26 -11.11 0.46
CA LEU A 115 -1.11 -10.64 0.49
C LEU A 115 -2.04 -11.82 0.78
N HIS A 116 -2.84 -11.70 1.84
CA HIS A 116 -3.97 -12.58 2.10
C HIS A 116 -5.18 -12.02 1.36
N VAL A 117 -5.53 -12.63 0.24
CA VAL A 117 -6.53 -12.13 -0.71
C VAL A 117 -7.91 -12.09 -0.04
N GLY A 118 -8.48 -10.89 0.05
CA GLY A 118 -9.86 -10.67 0.46
C GLY A 118 -10.80 -10.79 -0.73
N ASP A 119 -10.53 -10.02 -1.78
CA ASP A 119 -11.31 -9.98 -3.01
C ASP A 119 -10.47 -9.70 -4.25
N VAL A 120 -11.05 -10.05 -5.40
CA VAL A 120 -10.49 -9.83 -6.72
C VAL A 120 -11.61 -9.29 -7.60
N TRP A 121 -11.42 -8.14 -8.24
CA TRP A 121 -12.46 -7.55 -9.08
C TRP A 121 -11.89 -6.76 -10.25
N LEU A 122 -12.73 -6.55 -11.26
CA LEU A 122 -12.45 -5.65 -12.37
C LEU A 122 -13.06 -4.27 -12.05
N PRO A 123 -12.25 -3.24 -11.77
CA PRO A 123 -12.74 -1.89 -11.45
C PRO A 123 -13.27 -1.14 -12.68
N ASP A 124 -14.20 -0.22 -12.46
CA ASP A 124 -14.53 0.82 -13.44
C ASP A 124 -13.51 1.97 -13.32
N ARG A 125 -12.42 1.81 -14.08
CA ARG A 125 -11.31 2.78 -14.13
C ARG A 125 -11.72 4.16 -14.63
N GLU A 126 -12.79 4.27 -15.43
CA GLU A 126 -13.27 5.58 -15.87
C GLU A 126 -14.04 6.29 -14.76
N ALA A 127 -14.87 5.55 -14.01
CA ALA A 127 -15.52 6.07 -12.81
C ALA A 127 -14.47 6.51 -11.78
N GLU A 128 -13.46 5.67 -11.52
CA GLU A 128 -12.35 6.03 -10.62
C GLU A 128 -11.61 7.29 -11.07
N ALA A 129 -11.28 7.40 -12.36
CA ALA A 129 -10.61 8.60 -12.89
C ALA A 129 -11.40 9.88 -12.59
N ARG A 130 -12.70 9.82 -12.83
CA ARG A 130 -13.62 10.93 -12.61
C ARG A 130 -13.75 11.29 -11.12
N GLN A 131 -13.87 10.31 -10.25
CA GLN A 131 -14.10 10.54 -8.82
C GLN A 131 -12.83 10.96 -8.08
N VAL A 132 -11.68 10.35 -8.40
CA VAL A 132 -10.41 10.61 -7.70
C VAL A 132 -9.69 11.83 -8.25
N TYR A 133 -9.62 11.97 -9.59
CA TYR A 133 -8.82 13.01 -10.24
C TYR A 133 -9.66 14.14 -10.83
N GLY A 134 -11.00 14.04 -10.78
CA GLY A 134 -11.91 15.05 -11.34
C GLY A 134 -11.89 15.13 -12.86
N THR A 135 -11.24 14.19 -13.56
CA THR A 135 -11.11 14.19 -15.02
C THR A 135 -10.88 12.79 -15.56
N THR A 136 -11.33 12.54 -16.79
CA THR A 136 -11.04 11.31 -17.55
C THR A 136 -10.00 11.55 -18.66
N SER A 137 -9.39 12.74 -18.69
CA SER A 137 -8.38 13.08 -19.70
C SER A 137 -7.05 12.39 -19.41
N GLU A 138 -6.53 11.66 -20.40
CA GLU A 138 -5.18 11.07 -20.39
C GLU A 138 -4.05 12.11 -20.42
N ARG A 139 -4.35 13.40 -20.46
CA ARG A 139 -3.36 14.44 -20.17
C ARG A 139 -3.00 14.50 -18.69
N HIS A 140 -3.89 14.02 -17.82
CA HIS A 140 -3.58 13.87 -16.40
C HIS A 140 -2.73 12.61 -16.20
N PRO A 141 -1.51 12.70 -15.62
CA PRO A 141 -0.58 11.57 -15.53
C PRO A 141 -1.19 10.32 -14.87
N GLU A 142 -1.93 10.52 -13.78
CA GLU A 142 -2.57 9.41 -13.06
C GLU A 142 -3.71 8.76 -13.86
N VAL A 143 -4.42 9.53 -14.68
CA VAL A 143 -5.51 8.99 -15.52
C VAL A 143 -4.93 8.22 -16.69
N ALA A 144 -3.86 8.73 -17.31
CA ALA A 144 -3.11 8.02 -18.34
C ALA A 144 -2.62 6.66 -17.82
N ARG A 145 -2.08 6.64 -16.60
CA ARG A 145 -1.63 5.42 -15.94
C ARG A 145 -2.79 4.48 -15.63
N LEU A 146 -3.88 4.98 -15.06
CA LEU A 146 -5.07 4.17 -14.75
C LEU A 146 -5.67 3.53 -16.00
N ARG A 147 -5.51 4.16 -17.17
CA ARG A 147 -5.93 3.61 -18.47
C ARG A 147 -4.89 2.72 -19.15
N SER A 148 -3.71 2.55 -18.57
CA SER A 148 -2.70 1.64 -19.13
C SER A 148 -3.26 0.21 -19.15
N ARG A 149 -2.82 -0.60 -20.12
CA ARG A 149 -3.28 -1.98 -20.27
C ARG A 149 -2.70 -2.94 -19.21
N GLU A 150 -1.80 -2.44 -18.37
CA GLU A 150 -1.16 -3.20 -17.31
C GLU A 150 -2.12 -3.29 -16.10
N GLY A 151 -2.16 -4.46 -15.46
CA GLY A 151 -2.83 -4.62 -14.15
C GLY A 151 -4.35 -4.45 -14.12
N GLN A 152 -5.10 -5.03 -15.07
CA GLN A 152 -6.55 -4.78 -15.23
C GLN A 152 -7.40 -5.05 -13.98
N TYR A 153 -7.03 -6.04 -13.16
CA TYR A 153 -7.79 -6.45 -12.00
C TYR A 153 -7.19 -5.87 -10.73
N TYR A 154 -8.04 -5.55 -9.75
CA TYR A 154 -7.63 -5.18 -8.41
C TYR A 154 -7.74 -6.38 -7.48
N VAL A 155 -6.76 -6.50 -6.59
CA VAL A 155 -6.73 -7.50 -5.53
C VAL A 155 -6.62 -6.78 -4.20
N GLY A 156 -7.63 -6.93 -3.37
CA GLY A 156 -7.66 -6.40 -2.02
C GLY A 156 -7.22 -7.45 -1.01
N GLY A 157 -6.67 -7.02 0.11
CA GLY A 157 -6.33 -7.96 1.17
C GLY A 157 -5.38 -7.44 2.23
N ARG A 158 -5.26 -8.22 3.30
CA ARG A 158 -4.31 -7.93 4.40
C ARG A 158 -2.90 -8.29 3.97
N VAL A 159 -1.94 -7.43 4.30
CA VAL A 159 -0.52 -7.64 4.00
C VAL A 159 0.23 -8.06 5.26
N GLU A 160 1.12 -9.04 5.11
CA GLU A 160 2.18 -9.35 6.08
C GLU A 160 3.52 -9.12 5.40
N SER A 161 4.35 -8.23 5.96
CA SER A 161 5.67 -7.91 5.39
C SER A 161 6.76 -8.78 5.99
N LEU A 162 7.55 -9.36 5.11
CA LEU A 162 8.75 -10.12 5.46
C LEU A 162 9.97 -9.20 5.57
N GLN A 163 10.05 -8.21 4.69
CA GLN A 163 11.08 -7.18 4.68
C GLN A 163 10.60 -5.97 3.87
N PRO A 164 11.06 -4.75 4.21
CA PRO A 164 10.76 -3.57 3.42
C PRO A 164 11.44 -3.63 2.04
N PRO A 165 10.89 -2.97 1.01
CA PRO A 165 11.59 -2.73 -0.25
C PRO A 165 12.96 -2.10 -0.01
N VAL A 166 13.98 -2.57 -0.72
CA VAL A 166 15.36 -2.05 -0.57
C VAL A 166 15.58 -0.92 -1.55
N ASN A 167 15.90 0.26 -1.01
CA ASN A 167 16.42 1.37 -1.80
C ASN A 167 17.92 1.55 -1.53
N TYR A 168 18.73 1.69 -2.59
CA TYR A 168 20.19 1.81 -2.46
C TYR A 168 20.67 3.25 -2.25
N ASP A 169 20.01 4.22 -2.88
CA ASP A 169 20.38 5.64 -2.77
C ASP A 169 19.85 6.27 -1.48
N PHE A 170 20.46 7.35 -0.98
CA PHE A 170 19.91 8.23 0.07
C PHE A 170 19.28 7.53 1.31
N ARG A 171 19.76 6.34 1.69
CA ARG A 171 19.14 5.52 2.74
C ARG A 171 18.97 6.26 4.07
N ILE A 172 19.95 7.08 4.43
CA ILE A 172 19.95 7.88 5.67
C ILE A 172 18.90 9.00 5.68
N LEU A 173 18.27 9.30 4.53
CA LEU A 173 17.24 10.33 4.41
C LEU A 173 15.82 9.75 4.37
N ARG A 174 15.68 8.42 4.27
CA ARG A 174 14.38 7.73 4.24
C ARG A 174 13.99 7.24 5.63
N HIS A 175 13.58 8.17 6.49
CA HIS A 175 13.08 7.81 7.81
C HIS A 175 11.65 7.27 7.74
N THR A 176 11.37 6.20 8.47
CA THR A 176 10.02 5.70 8.73
C THR A 176 9.24 6.64 9.65
N PRO A 177 7.90 6.57 9.67
CA PRO A 177 7.09 7.31 10.64
C PRO A 177 7.51 7.06 12.10
N ALA A 178 7.89 5.82 12.44
CA ALA A 178 8.36 5.46 13.78
C ALA A 178 9.69 6.15 14.13
N GLU A 179 10.65 6.15 13.21
CA GLU A 179 11.95 6.80 13.39
C GLU A 179 11.82 8.32 13.55
N LEU A 180 11.03 8.99 12.68
CA LEU A 180 10.78 10.44 12.81
C LEU A 180 10.10 10.78 14.13
N ARG A 181 9.10 9.99 14.56
CA ARG A 181 8.43 10.20 15.86
C ARG A 181 9.42 10.03 17.03
N ALA A 182 10.30 9.04 16.96
CA ALA A 182 11.35 8.83 17.95
C ALA A 182 12.35 10.01 17.96
N GLU A 183 12.74 10.50 16.79
CA GLU A 183 13.63 11.65 16.64
C GLU A 183 13.01 12.93 17.21
N PHE A 184 11.77 13.26 16.84
CA PHE A 184 11.06 14.42 17.40
C PHE A 184 10.95 14.35 18.93
N THR A 185 10.70 13.15 19.46
CA THR A 185 10.65 12.93 20.90
C THR A 185 12.01 13.15 21.56
N LYS A 186 13.08 12.61 20.97
CA LYS A 186 14.47 12.77 21.43
C LYS A 186 14.90 14.24 21.42
N LEU A 187 14.47 15.01 20.42
CA LEU A 187 14.74 16.45 20.29
C LEU A 187 13.81 17.32 21.15
N GLY A 188 12.80 16.74 21.82
CA GLY A 188 11.82 17.47 22.62
C GLY A 188 10.84 18.31 21.80
N TRP A 189 10.71 18.04 20.50
CA TRP A 189 9.82 18.77 19.61
C TRP A 189 8.36 18.40 19.86
N ARG A 190 7.55 19.42 20.16
CA ARG A 190 6.10 19.26 20.41
C ARG A 190 5.23 19.79 19.27
N LYS A 191 5.80 20.63 18.41
CA LYS A 191 5.14 21.25 17.26
C LYS A 191 6.06 21.08 16.06
N VAL A 192 5.56 20.39 15.05
CA VAL A 192 6.30 20.09 13.82
C VAL A 192 5.41 20.51 12.66
N VAL A 193 5.97 21.26 11.71
CA VAL A 193 5.30 21.64 10.46
C VAL A 193 5.98 20.90 9.33
N ALA A 194 5.22 20.10 8.59
CA ALA A 194 5.72 19.38 7.42
C ALA A 194 5.61 20.27 6.18
N PHE A 195 6.63 20.22 5.32
CA PHE A 195 6.64 20.86 4.01
C PHE A 195 6.85 19.79 2.95
N GLN A 196 5.83 19.54 2.14
CA GLN A 196 5.91 18.61 1.01
C GLN A 196 6.39 19.35 -0.22
N THR A 197 7.42 18.81 -0.89
CA THR A 197 7.87 19.32 -2.19
C THR A 197 8.23 18.19 -3.14
N ARG A 198 8.03 18.46 -4.44
CA ARG A 198 8.58 17.69 -5.56
C ARG A 198 9.39 18.57 -6.53
N ASN A 199 9.67 19.81 -6.11
CA ASN A 199 10.38 20.83 -6.87
C ASN A 199 11.49 21.45 -6.01
N PRO A 200 12.55 21.99 -6.63
CA PRO A 200 13.55 22.82 -5.94
C PRO A 200 12.96 24.09 -5.32
#